data_AF-A0A3S9T243-F1
#
_entry.id   AF-A0A3S9T243-F1
#
_cell.length_a   1.000
_cell.length_b   1.000
_cell.length_c   1.000
_cell.angle_alpha   90.00
_cell.angle_beta   90.00
_cell.angle_gamma   90.00
#
_symmetry.space_group_name_H-M   'P 1'
#
loop_
_entity.id
_entity.type
_entity.pdbx_description
1 polymer ?
#
loop_
_entity_poly.entity_id
_entity_poly.type
_entity_poly.pdbx_seq_one_letter_code
_entity_poly.pdbx_strand_id
1 'polypeptide(L)'
;MKGKRIYRGFVFKYIIFLIITVLICVLTFIYMGWDIKRAYEQGQIPKIIAKQIIQSDPYQMDLKDVLAMDGWVQVLDYKYRVVYEKGKNSPHKFKYTPEEILSYLEFPYADKYFYTIAFYPESDPEHHLLLTAIPATKININVQPENVPYMVIKPFVDTLIKSGLLFFLMLIINILLYSHFTANNLSKPLGVLLNGIERMAHGERKVHIHLKTGNELEEIGAAFNRMALELEKSRLEKEKMEEIRRQLLMNISHDLKTPLTSIRGYIEALADGMVQDEKTQKKYLRLVKEKTIKVNNLINDLFQLTRLEEDDYKLQFKDYDLAEFLRSWFAHYIPELESQGFEYRVSIPDKEIICHFDPQQLERALTNILMNGIQYNPPGTTISVSLIEKDKEVQIIIEDNGIGIEPEIREKIFLPFVRGDKSRSLSTGGTGLGLAIARQIILKHSGEIRLISEPKKGTIFEITLPL
;
A
#
# COMPACT_ATOMS: atom_id res chain seq x y z
N MET A 1 -17.45 8.11 2.20
CA MET A 1 -17.69 6.67 2.47
C MET A 1 -17.01 5.75 1.43
N LYS A 2 -15.69 5.83 1.22
CA LYS A 2 -15.00 5.00 0.20
C LYS A 2 -14.49 3.64 0.73
N GLY A 3 -14.23 3.49 2.03
CA GLY A 3 -13.59 2.29 2.62
C GLY A 3 -14.51 1.11 2.97
N LYS A 4 -15.53 0.81 2.15
CA LYS A 4 -16.36 -0.41 2.35
C LYS A 4 -16.50 -1.26 1.08
N ARG A 5 -15.67 -1.08 0.05
CA ARG A 5 -15.75 -1.81 -1.22
C ARG A 5 -15.31 -3.26 -1.08
N ILE A 6 -14.19 -3.55 -0.40
CA ILE A 6 -13.79 -4.93 -0.05
C ILE A 6 -14.87 -5.59 0.79
N TYR A 7 -15.26 -4.98 1.91
CA TYR A 7 -16.25 -5.56 2.81
C TYR A 7 -17.58 -5.86 2.10
N ARG A 8 -18.11 -4.90 1.34
CA ARG A 8 -19.35 -5.12 0.56
C ARG A 8 -19.18 -6.19 -0.50
N GLY A 9 -18.02 -6.23 -1.18
CA GLY A 9 -17.71 -7.27 -2.17
C GLY A 9 -17.65 -8.66 -1.56
N PHE A 10 -17.10 -8.79 -0.35
CA PHE A 10 -17.05 -10.05 0.40
C PHE A 10 -18.43 -10.48 0.90
N VAL A 11 -19.16 -9.58 1.54
CA VAL A 11 -20.52 -9.85 2.02
C VAL A 11 -21.42 -10.27 0.86
N PHE A 12 -21.37 -9.57 -0.28
CA PHE A 12 -22.14 -9.94 -1.46
C PHE A 12 -21.80 -11.34 -1.96
N LYS A 13 -20.52 -11.72 -1.99
CA LYS A 13 -20.09 -13.04 -2.46
C LYS A 13 -20.36 -14.16 -1.45
N TYR A 14 -20.33 -13.85 -0.16
CA TYR A 14 -20.77 -14.77 0.88
C TYR A 14 -22.28 -15.01 0.80
N ILE A 15 -23.08 -13.98 0.54
CA ILE A 15 -24.51 -14.12 0.28
C ILE A 15 -24.76 -14.99 -0.95
N ILE A 16 -24.02 -14.79 -2.05
CA ILE A 16 -24.11 -15.64 -3.24
C ILE A 16 -23.78 -17.10 -2.90
N PHE A 17 -22.72 -17.36 -2.13
CA PHE A 17 -22.35 -18.70 -1.68
C PHE A 17 -23.48 -19.35 -0.87
N LEU A 18 -24.09 -18.61 0.07
CA LEU A 18 -25.23 -19.07 0.86
C LEU A 18 -26.44 -19.40 -0.05
N ILE A 19 -26.77 -18.49 -0.99
CA ILE A 19 -27.88 -18.68 -1.94
C ILE A 19 -27.64 -19.94 -2.79
N ILE A 20 -26.43 -20.13 -3.30
CA ILE A 20 -26.10 -21.34 -4.10
C ILE A 20 -26.18 -22.59 -3.23
N THR A 21 -25.74 -22.53 -1.98
CA THR A 21 -25.83 -23.66 -1.04
C THR A 21 -27.29 -24.05 -0.79
N VAL A 22 -28.16 -23.08 -0.55
CA VAL A 22 -29.61 -23.31 -0.41
C VAL A 22 -30.20 -23.85 -1.71
N LEU A 23 -29.79 -23.32 -2.87
CA LEU A 23 -30.24 -23.82 -4.18
C LEU A 23 -29.81 -25.27 -4.40
N ILE A 24 -28.61 -25.66 -4.01
CA ILE A 24 -28.13 -27.05 -4.06
C ILE A 24 -29.02 -27.94 -3.17
N CYS A 25 -29.37 -27.52 -1.95
CA CYS A 25 -30.31 -28.25 -1.09
C CYS A 25 -31.69 -28.43 -1.75
N VAL A 26 -32.23 -27.37 -2.35
CA VAL A 26 -33.54 -27.43 -3.03
C VAL A 26 -33.49 -28.33 -4.26
N LEU A 27 -32.46 -28.20 -5.10
CA LEU A 27 -32.31 -29.00 -6.31
C LEU A 27 -32.10 -30.48 -6.00
N THR A 28 -31.35 -30.80 -4.95
CA THR A 28 -31.14 -32.19 -4.51
C THR A 28 -32.42 -32.79 -3.92
N PHE A 29 -33.24 -32.01 -3.22
CA PHE A 29 -34.56 -32.42 -2.77
C PHE A 29 -35.54 -32.67 -3.94
N ILE A 30 -35.55 -31.78 -4.94
CA ILE A 30 -36.35 -31.96 -6.17
C ILE A 30 -35.90 -33.22 -6.92
N TYR A 31 -34.59 -33.43 -7.05
CA TYR A 31 -34.02 -34.63 -7.66
C TYR A 31 -34.43 -35.89 -6.90
N MET A 32 -34.38 -35.88 -5.57
CA MET A 32 -34.83 -36.99 -4.73
C MET A 32 -36.30 -37.33 -5.00
N GLY A 33 -37.19 -36.32 -5.02
CA GLY A 33 -38.61 -36.54 -5.34
C GLY A 33 -38.85 -37.08 -6.74
N TRP A 34 -38.10 -36.58 -7.73
CA TRP A 34 -38.17 -37.07 -9.11
C TRP A 34 -37.68 -38.52 -9.25
N ASP A 35 -36.58 -38.88 -8.59
CA ASP A 35 -35.98 -40.22 -8.64
C ASP A 35 -36.89 -41.25 -7.93
N ILE A 36 -37.52 -40.88 -6.81
CA ILE A 36 -38.55 -41.70 -6.14
C ILE A 36 -39.74 -41.94 -7.08
N LYS A 37 -40.25 -40.88 -7.71
CA LYS A 37 -41.38 -41.00 -8.66
C LYS A 37 -41.01 -41.90 -9.83
N ARG A 38 -39.80 -41.78 -10.36
CA ARG A 38 -39.28 -42.62 -11.44
C ARG A 38 -39.15 -44.09 -11.01
N ALA A 39 -38.66 -44.36 -9.81
CA ALA A 39 -38.58 -45.72 -9.26
C ALA A 39 -39.97 -46.36 -9.10
N TYR A 40 -40.97 -45.55 -8.70
CA TYR A 40 -42.38 -45.97 -8.66
C TYR A 40 -42.91 -46.35 -10.05
N GLU A 41 -42.73 -45.48 -11.06
CA GLU A 41 -43.20 -45.70 -12.43
C GLU A 41 -42.55 -46.93 -13.10
N GLN A 42 -41.30 -47.25 -12.74
CA GLN A 42 -40.58 -48.42 -13.25
C GLN A 42 -40.95 -49.74 -12.55
N GLY A 43 -41.94 -49.75 -11.66
CA GLY A 43 -42.40 -50.95 -10.95
C GLY A 43 -41.39 -51.47 -9.92
N GLN A 44 -40.48 -50.62 -9.44
CA GLN A 44 -39.52 -51.00 -8.38
C GLN A 44 -40.15 -50.92 -6.99
N ILE A 45 -41.35 -50.32 -6.87
CA ILE A 45 -42.14 -50.25 -5.65
C ILE A 45 -43.32 -51.23 -5.77
N PRO A 46 -43.51 -52.16 -4.81
CA PRO A 46 -44.51 -53.23 -4.92
C PRO A 46 -45.96 -52.72 -5.03
N LYS A 47 -46.74 -53.28 -5.96
CA LYS A 47 -48.19 -52.99 -6.10
C LYS A 47 -49.00 -53.84 -5.13
N ILE A 48 -49.36 -53.26 -4.00
CA ILE A 48 -50.01 -53.99 -2.90
C ILE A 48 -51.48 -53.58 -2.66
N ILE A 49 -51.98 -52.62 -3.42
CA ILE A 49 -53.35 -52.11 -3.31
C ILE A 49 -54.24 -52.82 -4.33
N ALA A 50 -55.38 -53.37 -3.90
CA ALA A 50 -56.33 -54.09 -4.77
C ALA A 50 -56.70 -53.30 -6.04
N LYS A 51 -56.88 -51.98 -5.96
CA LYS A 51 -57.15 -51.10 -7.11
C LYS A 51 -56.03 -51.11 -8.17
N GLN A 52 -54.81 -51.43 -7.78
CA GLN A 52 -53.64 -51.49 -8.66
C GLN A 52 -53.40 -52.88 -9.25
N ILE A 53 -54.03 -53.90 -8.66
CA ILE A 53 -53.91 -55.32 -9.03
C ILE A 53 -55.10 -55.76 -9.89
N ILE A 54 -56.29 -55.17 -9.65
CA ILE A 54 -57.52 -55.52 -10.34
C ILE A 54 -57.35 -55.39 -11.87
N GLN A 55 -57.70 -56.47 -12.56
CA GLN A 55 -57.71 -56.57 -14.02
C GLN A 55 -59.03 -57.19 -14.47
N SER A 56 -59.40 -56.96 -15.73
CA SER A 56 -60.63 -57.50 -16.31
C SER A 56 -60.70 -59.03 -16.27
N ASP A 57 -59.56 -59.73 -16.33
CA ASP A 57 -59.49 -61.18 -16.12
C ASP A 57 -58.84 -61.48 -14.75
N PRO A 58 -59.58 -62.04 -13.78
CA PRO A 58 -59.04 -62.34 -12.45
C PRO A 58 -57.96 -63.43 -12.46
N TYR A 59 -57.87 -64.27 -13.49
CA TYR A 59 -56.86 -65.32 -13.56
C TYR A 59 -55.50 -64.82 -14.07
N GLN A 60 -55.44 -63.61 -14.65
CA GLN A 60 -54.23 -63.00 -15.22
C GLN A 60 -53.61 -61.89 -14.36
N MET A 61 -54.11 -61.67 -13.14
CA MET A 61 -53.57 -60.67 -12.23
C MET A 61 -52.08 -60.89 -11.93
N ASP A 62 -51.28 -59.81 -11.95
CA ASP A 62 -49.90 -59.83 -11.48
C ASP A 62 -49.87 -59.80 -9.95
N LEU A 63 -49.71 -60.99 -9.37
CA LEU A 63 -49.75 -61.20 -7.92
C LEU A 63 -48.37 -61.35 -7.30
N LYS A 64 -47.29 -61.12 -8.07
CA LYS A 64 -45.91 -61.37 -7.63
C LYS A 64 -45.59 -60.63 -6.33
N ASP A 65 -46.00 -59.38 -6.23
CA ASP A 65 -45.72 -58.49 -5.10
C ASP A 65 -46.53 -58.86 -3.85
N VAL A 66 -47.82 -59.17 -4.02
CA VAL A 66 -48.68 -59.59 -2.89
C VAL A 66 -48.21 -60.92 -2.31
N LEU A 67 -47.88 -61.88 -3.18
CA LEU A 67 -47.38 -63.19 -2.77
C LEU A 67 -45.97 -63.12 -2.15
N ALA A 68 -45.12 -62.22 -2.62
CA ALA A 68 -43.79 -61.98 -2.04
C ALA A 68 -43.86 -61.40 -0.62
N MET A 69 -44.97 -60.76 -0.24
CA MET A 69 -45.22 -60.24 1.11
C MET A 69 -46.02 -61.20 2.00
N ASP A 70 -46.12 -62.49 1.62
CA ASP A 70 -46.94 -63.48 2.30
C ASP A 70 -48.44 -63.12 2.37
N GLY A 71 -48.86 -62.20 1.51
CA GLY A 71 -50.24 -61.79 1.33
C GLY A 71 -51.03 -62.76 0.45
N TRP A 72 -52.31 -62.47 0.32
CA TRP A 72 -53.24 -63.25 -0.47
C TRP A 72 -54.28 -62.37 -1.15
N VAL A 73 -54.89 -62.92 -2.18
CA VAL A 73 -55.94 -62.27 -2.96
C VAL A 73 -57.12 -63.21 -3.11
N GLN A 74 -58.32 -62.67 -2.96
CA GLN A 74 -59.58 -63.36 -3.24
C GLN A 74 -60.46 -62.50 -4.14
N VAL A 75 -61.11 -63.14 -5.11
CA VAL A 75 -62.14 -62.52 -5.94
C VAL A 75 -63.48 -63.07 -5.49
N LEU A 76 -64.43 -62.18 -5.30
CA LEU A 76 -65.77 -62.46 -4.78
C LEU A 76 -66.80 -62.17 -5.85
N ASP A 77 -67.82 -63.02 -5.97
CA ASP A 77 -69.01 -62.75 -6.80
C ASP A 77 -70.00 -61.79 -6.10
N TYR A 78 -71.09 -61.45 -6.78
CA TYR A 78 -72.14 -60.55 -6.27
C TYR A 78 -72.90 -61.08 -5.05
N LYS A 79 -72.68 -62.35 -4.67
CA LYS A 79 -73.20 -62.98 -3.43
C LYS A 79 -72.11 -63.11 -2.36
N TYR A 80 -70.95 -62.46 -2.55
CA TYR A 80 -69.78 -62.52 -1.69
C TYR A 80 -69.20 -63.94 -1.54
N ARG A 81 -69.36 -64.80 -2.55
CA ARG A 81 -68.72 -66.13 -2.60
C ARG A 81 -67.36 -66.01 -3.25
N VAL A 82 -66.36 -66.69 -2.71
CA VAL A 82 -65.00 -66.68 -3.26
C VAL A 82 -64.98 -67.52 -4.54
N VAL A 83 -64.71 -66.86 -5.67
CA VAL A 83 -64.62 -67.50 -7.00
C VAL A 83 -63.17 -67.71 -7.44
N TYR A 84 -62.24 -66.95 -6.87
CA TYR A 84 -60.81 -67.12 -7.08
C TYR A 84 -60.05 -66.85 -5.80
N GLU A 85 -59.00 -67.62 -5.55
CA GLU A 85 -58.16 -67.48 -4.38
C GLU A 85 -56.71 -67.82 -4.71
N LYS A 86 -55.78 -66.98 -4.25
CA LYS A 86 -54.35 -67.22 -4.40
C LYS A 86 -53.54 -66.61 -3.26
N GLY A 87 -52.68 -67.42 -2.65
CA GLY A 87 -51.81 -67.05 -1.53
C GLY A 87 -51.83 -68.10 -0.43
N LYS A 88 -50.66 -68.41 0.16
CA LYS A 88 -50.52 -69.51 1.13
C LYS A 88 -51.26 -69.29 2.45
N ASN A 89 -51.46 -68.03 2.83
CA ASN A 89 -52.06 -67.66 4.13
C ASN A 89 -53.49 -67.14 4.00
N SER A 90 -54.15 -67.46 2.89
CA SER A 90 -55.53 -67.09 2.66
C SER A 90 -56.46 -67.88 3.60
N PRO A 91 -57.56 -67.29 4.11
CA PRO A 91 -58.43 -67.93 5.09
C PRO A 91 -59.24 -69.13 4.55
N HIS A 92 -59.10 -69.48 3.26
CA HIS A 92 -59.84 -70.56 2.58
C HIS A 92 -61.36 -70.51 2.80
N LYS A 93 -61.88 -69.29 2.99
CA LYS A 93 -63.29 -69.06 3.30
C LYS A 93 -64.11 -69.09 2.01
N PHE A 94 -65.20 -69.84 1.99
CA PHE A 94 -66.06 -69.95 0.80
C PHE A 94 -66.98 -68.75 0.55
N LYS A 95 -67.34 -68.01 1.61
CA LYS A 95 -68.28 -66.89 1.51
C LYS A 95 -68.07 -65.89 2.65
N TYR A 96 -68.23 -64.60 2.35
CA TYR A 96 -68.22 -63.52 3.33
C TYR A 96 -69.62 -62.95 3.55
N THR A 97 -69.82 -62.35 4.72
CA THR A 97 -71.00 -61.54 5.02
C THR A 97 -70.74 -60.08 4.64
N PRO A 98 -71.79 -59.29 4.28
CA PRO A 98 -71.64 -57.87 4.02
C PRO A 98 -71.00 -57.10 5.18
N GLU A 99 -71.31 -57.48 6.43
CA GLU A 99 -70.75 -56.88 7.64
C GLU A 99 -69.23 -57.12 7.76
N GLU A 100 -68.75 -58.30 7.36
CA GLU A 100 -67.31 -58.59 7.35
C GLU A 100 -66.58 -57.78 6.28
N ILE A 101 -67.15 -57.66 5.08
CA ILE A 101 -66.58 -56.82 4.01
C ILE A 101 -66.57 -55.35 4.43
N LEU A 102 -67.66 -54.87 5.05
CA LEU A 102 -67.75 -53.52 5.59
C LEU A 102 -66.72 -53.30 6.70
N SER A 103 -66.49 -54.27 7.57
CA SER A 103 -65.46 -54.19 8.61
C SER A 103 -64.05 -54.05 8.03
N TYR A 104 -63.75 -54.71 6.91
CA TYR A 104 -62.48 -54.57 6.20
C TYR A 104 -62.34 -53.21 5.48
N LEU A 105 -63.46 -52.55 5.15
CA LEU A 105 -63.48 -51.18 4.60
C LEU A 105 -63.30 -50.12 5.70
N GLU A 106 -64.00 -50.28 6.82
CA GLU A 106 -63.97 -49.32 7.94
C GLU A 106 -62.67 -49.41 8.74
N PHE A 107 -62.14 -50.62 8.92
CA PHE A 107 -60.92 -50.90 9.66
C PHE A 107 -59.95 -51.69 8.77
N PRO A 108 -59.28 -51.04 7.79
CA PRO A 108 -58.35 -51.72 6.89
C PRO A 108 -57.13 -52.30 7.63
N TYR A 109 -56.91 -51.94 8.90
CA TYR A 109 -55.92 -52.54 9.80
C TYR A 109 -56.61 -53.41 10.87
N ALA A 110 -57.17 -54.55 10.48
CA ALA A 110 -57.66 -55.54 11.45
C ALA A 110 -56.48 -56.39 11.95
N ASP A 111 -56.48 -56.80 13.23
CA ASP A 111 -55.36 -57.33 14.05
C ASP A 111 -54.28 -58.21 13.38
N LYS A 112 -54.57 -58.88 12.25
CA LYS A 112 -53.62 -59.75 11.54
C LYS A 112 -53.27 -59.31 10.12
N TYR A 113 -54.09 -58.54 9.43
CA TYR A 113 -53.89 -58.19 8.02
C TYR A 113 -54.31 -56.75 7.70
N PHE A 114 -53.57 -56.11 6.79
CA PHE A 114 -53.99 -54.92 6.08
C PHE A 114 -54.82 -55.32 4.86
N TYR A 115 -56.07 -54.89 4.81
CA TYR A 115 -57.00 -55.20 3.73
C TYR A 115 -57.13 -54.02 2.76
N THR A 116 -57.14 -54.33 1.47
CA THR A 116 -57.51 -53.38 0.42
C THR A 116 -58.55 -54.02 -0.49
N ILE A 117 -59.46 -53.19 -0.98
CA ILE A 117 -60.62 -53.64 -1.74
C ILE A 117 -60.71 -52.83 -3.03
N ALA A 118 -61.05 -53.52 -4.13
CA ALA A 118 -61.42 -52.90 -5.39
C ALA A 118 -62.66 -53.56 -5.97
N PHE A 119 -63.55 -52.76 -6.56
CA PHE A 119 -64.77 -53.25 -7.19
C PHE A 119 -64.56 -53.43 -8.68
N TYR A 120 -65.08 -54.54 -9.22
CA TYR A 120 -65.17 -54.74 -10.66
C TYR A 120 -66.26 -53.82 -11.24
N PRO A 121 -66.16 -53.38 -12.51
CA PRO A 121 -67.22 -52.61 -13.15
C PRO A 121 -68.54 -53.41 -13.20
N GLU A 122 -69.70 -52.73 -13.08
CA GLU A 122 -71.03 -53.37 -13.08
C GLU A 122 -71.34 -54.22 -14.32
N SER A 123 -70.55 -54.07 -15.39
CA SER A 123 -70.64 -54.85 -16.63
C SER A 123 -70.09 -56.28 -16.54
N ASP A 124 -69.42 -56.65 -15.44
CA ASP A 124 -68.91 -58.01 -15.20
C ASP A 124 -69.75 -58.71 -14.11
N PRO A 125 -70.76 -59.52 -14.47
CA PRO A 125 -71.64 -60.17 -13.49
C PRO A 125 -70.99 -61.34 -12.76
N GLU A 126 -69.82 -61.81 -13.20
CA GLU A 126 -69.13 -62.95 -12.59
C GLU A 126 -68.23 -62.53 -11.41
N HIS A 127 -67.77 -61.28 -11.41
CA HIS A 127 -66.85 -60.75 -10.40
C HIS A 127 -67.39 -59.45 -9.82
N HIS A 128 -67.47 -59.37 -8.50
CA HIS A 128 -67.98 -58.20 -7.78
C HIS A 128 -66.86 -57.42 -7.10
N LEU A 129 -65.94 -58.13 -6.43
CA LEU A 129 -64.96 -57.49 -5.56
C LEU A 129 -63.64 -58.26 -5.55
N LEU A 130 -62.54 -57.52 -5.64
CA LEU A 130 -61.20 -57.99 -5.36
C LEU A 130 -60.82 -57.61 -3.92
N LEU A 131 -60.61 -58.62 -3.08
CA LEU A 131 -60.04 -58.47 -1.75
C LEU A 131 -58.56 -58.83 -1.79
N THR A 132 -57.70 -57.92 -1.37
CA THR A 132 -56.26 -58.16 -1.20
C THR A 132 -55.90 -57.94 0.25
N ALA A 133 -55.20 -58.89 0.86
CA ALA A 133 -54.81 -58.82 2.25
C ALA A 133 -53.32 -59.14 2.42
N ILE A 134 -52.63 -58.35 3.22
CA ILE A 134 -51.19 -58.54 3.51
C ILE A 134 -51.02 -58.54 5.03
N PRO A 135 -50.20 -59.44 5.62
CA PRO A 135 -50.02 -59.48 7.06
C PRO A 135 -49.68 -58.10 7.64
N ALA A 136 -50.40 -57.68 8.69
CA ALA A 136 -50.22 -56.37 9.29
C ALA A 136 -48.77 -56.17 9.77
N THR A 137 -48.07 -57.23 10.18
CA THR A 137 -46.64 -57.20 10.56
C THR A 137 -45.69 -56.82 9.43
N LYS A 138 -46.08 -57.00 8.17
CA LYS A 138 -45.31 -56.60 6.99
C LYS A 138 -45.56 -55.14 6.58
N ILE A 139 -46.61 -54.52 7.14
CA ILE A 139 -47.06 -53.15 6.80
C ILE A 139 -46.93 -52.19 7.99
N ASN A 140 -46.99 -52.69 9.22
CA ASN A 140 -46.94 -51.88 10.42
C ASN A 140 -45.56 -51.24 10.54
N ILE A 141 -45.51 -49.91 10.32
CA ILE A 141 -44.33 -49.06 10.38
C ILE A 141 -43.97 -48.79 11.85
N ASN A 142 -43.94 -49.83 12.69
CA ASN A 142 -43.17 -49.75 13.92
C ASN A 142 -41.71 -49.89 13.51
N VAL A 143 -40.89 -48.97 14.00
CA VAL A 143 -39.50 -48.66 13.61
C VAL A 143 -38.53 -49.81 13.98
N GLN A 144 -38.81 -51.03 13.52
CA GLN A 144 -37.95 -52.20 13.54
C GLN A 144 -37.62 -52.56 12.08
N PRO A 145 -36.43 -52.15 11.57
CA PRO A 145 -36.02 -52.37 10.17
C PRO A 145 -35.98 -53.84 9.73
N GLU A 146 -36.12 -54.80 10.64
CA GLU A 146 -35.95 -56.24 10.41
C GLU A 146 -37.12 -56.89 9.64
N ASN A 147 -38.31 -56.27 9.62
CA ASN A 147 -39.52 -56.90 9.06
C ASN A 147 -39.94 -56.38 7.67
N VAL A 148 -39.27 -55.37 7.15
CA VAL A 148 -39.55 -54.82 5.82
C VAL A 148 -38.70 -55.57 4.78
N PRO A 149 -39.29 -56.17 3.74
CA PRO A 149 -38.51 -56.79 2.67
C PRO A 149 -37.49 -55.81 2.09
N TYR A 150 -36.21 -56.20 2.01
CA TYR A 150 -35.14 -55.37 1.45
C TYR A 150 -35.50 -54.79 0.07
N MET A 151 -36.32 -55.50 -0.70
CA MET A 151 -36.85 -55.07 -2.00
C MET A 151 -37.65 -53.76 -1.95
N VAL A 152 -38.33 -53.46 -0.83
CA VAL A 152 -39.13 -52.25 -0.63
C VAL A 152 -38.25 -51.07 -0.21
N ILE A 153 -37.24 -51.31 0.63
CA ILE A 153 -36.37 -50.24 1.16
C ILE A 153 -35.25 -49.87 0.17
N LYS A 154 -34.77 -50.83 -0.62
CA LYS A 154 -33.61 -50.66 -1.51
C LYS A 154 -33.74 -49.45 -2.45
N PRO A 155 -34.86 -49.21 -3.16
CA PRO A 155 -34.98 -48.03 -4.03
C PRO A 155 -34.85 -46.71 -3.26
N PHE A 156 -35.42 -46.63 -2.05
CA PHE A 156 -35.31 -45.43 -1.20
C PHE A 156 -33.87 -45.20 -0.73
N VAL A 157 -33.17 -46.27 -0.32
CA VAL A 157 -31.76 -46.19 0.08
C VAL A 157 -30.89 -45.80 -1.11
N ASP A 158 -31.10 -46.40 -2.29
CA ASP A 158 -30.35 -46.06 -3.51
C ASP A 158 -30.55 -44.59 -3.91
N THR A 159 -31.79 -44.09 -3.86
CA THR A 159 -32.09 -42.67 -4.11
C THR A 159 -31.46 -41.75 -3.07
N LEU A 160 -31.47 -42.13 -1.79
CA LEU A 160 -30.85 -41.36 -0.72
C LEU A 160 -29.32 -41.29 -0.89
N ILE A 161 -28.67 -42.40 -1.25
CA ILE A 161 -27.24 -42.44 -1.54
C ILE A 161 -26.92 -41.56 -2.76
N LYS A 162 -27.65 -41.70 -3.88
CA LYS A 162 -27.41 -40.89 -5.09
C LYS A 162 -27.60 -39.39 -4.86
N SER A 163 -28.68 -39.01 -4.18
CA SER A 163 -28.96 -37.60 -3.85
C SER A 163 -27.93 -37.03 -2.88
N GLY A 164 -27.50 -37.82 -1.87
CA GLY A 164 -26.40 -37.45 -0.99
C GLY A 164 -25.08 -37.25 -1.73
N LEU A 165 -24.70 -38.17 -2.61
CA LEU A 165 -23.50 -38.04 -3.45
C LEU A 165 -23.56 -36.80 -4.35
N LEU A 166 -24.71 -36.54 -4.98
CA LEU A 166 -24.92 -35.35 -5.81
C LEU A 166 -24.80 -34.06 -4.99
N PHE A 167 -25.38 -34.04 -3.80
CA PHE A 167 -25.28 -32.91 -2.85
C PHE A 167 -23.82 -32.62 -2.50
N PHE A 168 -23.07 -33.62 -2.05
CA PHE A 168 -21.66 -33.45 -1.70
C PHE A 168 -20.81 -33.03 -2.89
N LEU A 169 -21.06 -33.59 -4.09
CA LEU A 169 -20.36 -33.18 -5.30
C LEU A 169 -20.58 -31.71 -5.62
N MET A 170 -21.84 -31.25 -5.63
CA MET A 170 -22.18 -29.84 -5.88
C MET A 170 -21.62 -28.91 -4.79
N LEU A 171 -21.65 -29.34 -3.53
CA LEU A 171 -21.11 -28.59 -2.40
C LEU A 171 -19.58 -28.43 -2.53
N ILE A 172 -18.86 -29.48 -2.89
CA ILE A 172 -17.40 -29.43 -3.14
C ILE A 172 -17.10 -28.44 -4.26
N ILE A 173 -17.82 -28.51 -5.39
CA ILE A 173 -17.64 -27.57 -6.51
C ILE A 173 -17.87 -26.13 -6.04
N ASN A 174 -18.93 -25.89 -5.26
CA ASN A 174 -19.23 -24.56 -4.74
C ASN A 174 -18.14 -24.03 -3.79
N ILE A 175 -17.61 -24.88 -2.91
CA ILE A 175 -16.47 -24.56 -2.03
C ILE A 175 -15.21 -24.25 -2.84
N LEU A 176 -14.90 -25.05 -3.86
CA LEU A 176 -13.73 -24.82 -4.72
C LEU A 176 -13.82 -23.49 -5.47
N LEU A 177 -15.00 -23.15 -6.02
CA LEU A 177 -15.24 -21.88 -6.68
C LEU A 177 -15.08 -20.69 -5.71
N TYR A 178 -15.66 -20.80 -4.51
CA TYR A 178 -15.55 -19.76 -3.48
C TYR A 178 -14.12 -19.59 -2.98
N SER A 179 -13.40 -20.69 -2.80
CA SER A 179 -11.98 -20.71 -2.40
C SER A 179 -11.10 -20.06 -3.47
N HIS A 180 -11.25 -20.46 -4.74
CA HIS A 180 -10.51 -19.87 -5.85
C HIS A 180 -10.75 -18.37 -5.98
N PHE A 181 -12.01 -17.96 -5.83
CA PHE A 181 -12.40 -16.56 -5.82
C PHE A 181 -11.69 -15.79 -4.69
N THR A 182 -11.75 -16.29 -3.46
CA THR A 182 -11.17 -15.63 -2.27
C THR A 182 -9.65 -15.53 -2.39
N ALA A 183 -8.99 -16.60 -2.84
CA ALA A 183 -7.54 -16.64 -3.04
C ALA A 183 -7.05 -15.54 -4.00
N ASN A 184 -7.75 -15.34 -5.13
CA ASN A 184 -7.34 -14.35 -6.12
C ASN A 184 -7.64 -12.90 -5.73
N ASN A 185 -8.67 -12.66 -4.91
CA ASN A 185 -9.13 -11.30 -4.60
C ASN A 185 -8.66 -10.77 -3.24
N LEU A 186 -8.07 -11.62 -2.40
CA LEU A 186 -7.59 -11.22 -1.07
C LEU A 186 -6.24 -11.86 -0.73
N SER A 187 -6.15 -13.19 -0.71
CA SER A 187 -4.94 -13.87 -0.22
C SER A 187 -3.71 -13.57 -1.07
N LYS A 188 -3.83 -13.64 -2.41
CA LYS A 188 -2.72 -13.32 -3.32
C LYS A 188 -2.31 -11.84 -3.26
N PRO A 189 -3.21 -10.85 -3.38
CA PRO A 189 -2.86 -9.44 -3.21
C PRO A 189 -2.20 -9.11 -1.86
N LEU A 190 -2.67 -9.71 -0.76
CA LEU A 190 -2.04 -9.54 0.56
C LEU A 190 -0.63 -10.12 0.60
N GLY A 191 -0.40 -11.28 -0.02
CA GLY A 191 0.95 -11.86 -0.13
C GLY A 191 1.91 -10.96 -0.92
N VAL A 192 1.44 -10.33 -2.00
CA VAL A 192 2.23 -9.36 -2.78
C VAL A 192 2.56 -8.11 -1.94
N LEU A 193 1.59 -7.61 -1.16
CA LEU A 193 1.83 -6.49 -0.23
C LEU A 193 2.88 -6.84 0.81
N LEU A 194 2.72 -7.98 1.48
CA LEU A 194 3.61 -8.44 2.53
C LEU A 194 5.04 -8.62 2.00
N ASN A 195 5.20 -9.27 0.85
CA ASN A 195 6.50 -9.45 0.22
C ASN A 195 7.16 -8.12 -0.16
N GLY A 196 6.39 -7.15 -0.66
CA GLY A 196 6.91 -5.82 -0.96
C GLY A 196 7.39 -5.08 0.31
N ILE A 197 6.65 -5.19 1.40
CA ILE A 197 7.04 -4.61 2.70
C ILE A 197 8.31 -5.28 3.24
N GLU A 198 8.39 -6.61 3.22
CA GLU A 198 9.57 -7.35 3.69
C GLU A 198 10.82 -7.01 2.88
N ARG A 199 10.71 -6.96 1.55
CA ARG A 199 11.82 -6.56 0.66
C ARG A 199 12.37 -5.18 1.00
N MET A 200 11.48 -4.23 1.27
CA MET A 200 11.87 -2.88 1.68
C MET A 200 12.52 -2.88 3.07
N ALA A 201 11.98 -3.67 4.01
CA ALA A 201 12.56 -3.83 5.36
C ALA A 201 13.97 -4.44 5.32
N HIS A 202 14.24 -5.34 4.36
CA HIS A 202 15.56 -5.90 4.11
C HIS A 202 16.52 -4.97 3.35
N GLY A 203 16.12 -3.73 3.07
CA GLY A 203 16.98 -2.71 2.47
C GLY A 203 17.06 -2.79 0.94
N GLU A 204 16.16 -3.54 0.29
CA GLU A 204 16.07 -3.51 -1.16
C GLU A 204 15.63 -2.13 -1.64
N ARG A 205 16.30 -1.62 -2.67
CA ARG A 205 16.04 -0.30 -3.22
C ARG A 205 14.94 -0.40 -4.27
N LYS A 206 14.11 0.65 -4.38
CA LYS A 206 13.08 0.79 -5.43
C LYS A 206 12.03 -0.31 -5.44
N VAL A 207 11.51 -0.67 -4.27
CA VAL A 207 10.41 -1.62 -4.19
C VAL A 207 9.14 -0.97 -4.72
N HIS A 208 8.56 -1.55 -5.77
CA HIS A 208 7.31 -1.08 -6.35
C HIS A 208 6.28 -2.21 -6.35
N ILE A 209 5.17 -1.98 -5.69
CA ILE A 209 4.06 -2.93 -5.58
C ILE A 209 3.03 -2.61 -6.66
N HIS A 210 2.81 -3.55 -7.57
CA HIS A 210 1.77 -3.44 -8.60
C HIS A 210 0.56 -4.29 -8.24
N LEU A 211 -0.56 -3.63 -7.93
CA LEU A 211 -1.84 -4.29 -7.62
C LEU A 211 -2.94 -3.68 -8.48
N LYS A 212 -3.70 -4.54 -9.16
CA LYS A 212 -4.91 -4.18 -9.91
C LYS A 212 -6.08 -4.95 -9.32
N THR A 213 -6.63 -4.44 -8.23
CA THR A 213 -7.72 -5.11 -7.50
C THR A 213 -9.02 -4.30 -7.51
N GLY A 214 -8.96 -3.04 -7.94
CA GLY A 214 -10.12 -2.13 -8.01
C GLY A 214 -10.72 -1.79 -6.64
N ASN A 215 -9.98 -2.04 -5.56
CA ASN A 215 -10.46 -1.98 -4.19
C ASN A 215 -9.41 -1.34 -3.25
N GLU A 216 -9.68 -1.31 -1.95
CA GLU A 216 -8.81 -0.65 -0.96
C GLU A 216 -7.38 -1.23 -0.90
N LEU A 217 -7.13 -2.48 -1.32
CA LEU A 217 -5.77 -3.04 -1.38
C LEU A 217 -4.91 -2.36 -2.45
N GLU A 218 -5.52 -1.93 -3.56
CA GLU A 218 -4.83 -1.13 -4.58
C GLU A 218 -4.50 0.27 -4.06
N GLU A 219 -5.40 0.88 -3.28
CA GLU A 219 -5.13 2.15 -2.59
C GLU A 219 -3.99 2.02 -1.58
N ILE A 220 -3.94 0.91 -0.82
CA ILE A 220 -2.84 0.60 0.11
C ILE A 220 -1.52 0.40 -0.64
N GLY A 221 -1.52 -0.37 -1.73
CA GLY A 221 -0.32 -0.56 -2.56
C GLY A 221 0.19 0.77 -3.14
N ALA A 222 -0.70 1.64 -3.61
CA ALA A 222 -0.34 2.97 -4.10
C ALA A 222 0.20 3.87 -2.97
N ALA A 223 -0.39 3.82 -1.77
CA ALA A 223 0.11 4.56 -0.61
C ALA A 223 1.50 4.08 -0.18
N PHE A 224 1.73 2.76 -0.15
CA PHE A 224 3.04 2.17 0.09
C PHE A 224 4.07 2.66 -0.93
N ASN A 225 3.73 2.65 -2.22
CA ASN A 225 4.65 3.11 -3.27
C ASN A 225 5.03 4.59 -3.10
N ARG A 226 4.08 5.46 -2.69
CA ARG A 226 4.38 6.87 -2.39
C ARG A 226 5.36 7.00 -1.22
N MET A 227 5.11 6.28 -0.13
CA MET A 227 5.99 6.25 1.04
C MET A 227 7.39 5.73 0.67
N ALA A 228 7.49 4.66 -0.12
CA ALA A 228 8.76 4.12 -0.58
C ALA A 228 9.57 5.14 -1.41
N LEU A 229 8.89 5.89 -2.29
CA LEU A 229 9.52 6.93 -3.10
C LEU A 229 9.99 8.12 -2.26
N GLU A 230 9.18 8.56 -1.29
CA GLU A 230 9.54 9.65 -0.37
C GLU A 230 10.71 9.27 0.53
N LEU A 231 10.75 8.02 1.02
CA LEU A 231 11.87 7.51 1.79
C LEU A 231 13.15 7.43 0.95
N GLU A 232 13.07 6.97 -0.30
CA GLU A 232 14.22 6.93 -1.22
C GLU A 232 14.75 8.35 -1.47
N LYS A 233 13.88 9.33 -1.69
CA LYS A 233 14.25 10.73 -1.87
C LYS A 233 14.97 11.28 -0.63
N SER A 234 14.38 11.11 0.56
CA SER A 234 14.97 11.57 1.82
C SER A 234 16.33 10.91 2.09
N ARG A 235 16.47 9.63 1.77
CA ARG A 235 17.74 8.91 1.88
C ARG A 235 18.81 9.48 0.92
N LEU A 236 18.47 9.72 -0.34
CA LEU A 236 19.41 10.30 -1.31
C LEU A 236 19.86 11.71 -0.90
N GLU A 237 18.93 12.52 -0.38
CA GLU A 237 19.26 13.84 0.17
C GLU A 237 20.21 13.72 1.36
N LYS A 238 19.96 12.77 2.27
CA LYS A 238 20.85 12.50 3.41
C LYS A 238 22.23 12.02 2.96
N GLU A 239 22.33 11.06 2.04
CA GLU A 239 23.60 10.56 1.50
C GLU A 239 24.39 11.69 0.82
N LYS A 240 23.72 12.56 0.06
CA LYS A 240 24.35 13.75 -0.54
C LYS A 240 24.88 14.72 0.53
N MET A 241 24.14 14.93 1.61
CA MET A 241 24.58 15.79 2.70
C MET A 241 25.75 15.21 3.49
N GLU A 242 25.76 13.90 3.72
CA GLU A 242 26.88 13.20 4.35
C GLU A 242 28.15 13.32 3.52
N GLU A 243 28.05 13.20 2.19
CA GLU A 243 29.21 13.37 1.29
C GLU A 243 29.73 14.81 1.31
N ILE A 244 28.85 15.82 1.25
CA ILE A 244 29.24 17.23 1.37
C ILE A 244 29.94 17.48 2.72
N ARG A 245 29.40 16.95 3.82
CA ARG A 245 29.99 17.08 5.16
C ARG A 245 31.37 16.40 5.23
N ARG A 246 31.52 15.23 4.61
CA ARG A 246 32.80 14.52 4.55
C ARG A 246 33.84 15.33 3.77
N GLN A 247 33.46 15.88 2.62
CA GLN A 247 34.33 16.74 1.81
C GLN A 247 34.73 18.02 2.56
N LEU A 248 33.78 18.63 3.29
CA LEU A 248 34.02 19.79 4.16
C LEU A 248 35.14 19.49 5.17
N LEU A 249 35.01 18.38 5.91
CA LEU A 249 35.99 17.97 6.93
C LEU A 249 37.39 17.70 6.34
N MET A 250 37.45 17.08 5.16
CA MET A 250 38.72 16.87 4.46
C MET A 250 39.38 18.21 4.07
N ASN A 251 38.60 19.13 3.51
CA ASN A 251 39.09 20.44 3.07
C ASN A 251 39.58 21.28 4.27
N ILE A 252 38.82 21.31 5.37
CA ILE A 252 39.21 21.98 6.62
C ILE A 252 40.56 21.47 7.11
N SER A 253 40.71 20.14 7.17
CA SER A 253 41.93 19.51 7.67
C SER A 253 43.14 19.88 6.82
N HIS A 254 43.00 19.92 5.50
CA HIS A 254 44.06 20.30 4.58
C HIS A 254 44.47 21.78 4.74
N ASP A 255 43.49 22.67 4.79
CA ASP A 255 43.70 24.12 4.82
C ASP A 255 44.20 24.62 6.18
N LEU A 256 43.97 23.87 7.27
CA LEU A 256 44.62 24.09 8.57
C LEU A 256 46.04 23.51 8.60
N LYS A 257 46.26 22.30 8.07
CA LYS A 257 47.56 21.62 8.13
C LYS A 257 48.66 22.41 7.43
N THR A 258 48.37 23.01 6.28
CA THR A 258 49.35 23.77 5.48
C THR A 258 49.98 24.94 6.25
N PRO A 259 49.22 25.93 6.75
CA PRO A 259 49.78 27.05 7.51
C PRO A 259 50.41 26.60 8.83
N LEU A 260 49.86 25.59 9.51
CA LEU A 260 50.45 25.06 10.75
C LEU A 260 51.82 24.43 10.50
N THR A 261 51.99 23.72 9.39
CA THR A 261 53.29 23.14 9.01
C THR A 261 54.31 24.23 8.71
N SER A 262 53.91 25.30 8.01
CA SER A 262 54.80 26.45 7.77
C SER A 262 55.16 27.19 9.05
N ILE A 263 54.20 27.44 9.95
CA ILE A 263 54.45 28.05 11.25
C ILE A 263 55.47 27.21 12.03
N ARG A 264 55.26 25.89 12.09
CA ARG A 264 56.17 24.97 12.78
C ARG A 264 57.58 25.04 12.19
N GLY A 265 57.72 24.95 10.87
CA GLY A 265 59.02 25.01 10.20
C GLY A 265 59.75 26.34 10.40
N TYR A 266 59.04 27.49 10.38
CA TYR A 266 59.65 28.77 10.69
C TYR A 266 60.11 28.88 12.15
N ILE A 267 59.32 28.35 13.09
CA ILE A 267 59.68 28.32 14.51
C ILE A 267 60.86 27.38 14.76
N GLU A 268 60.87 26.18 14.19
CA GLU A 268 61.98 25.21 14.25
C GLU A 268 63.28 25.84 13.72
N ALA A 269 63.24 26.48 12.54
CA ALA A 269 64.42 27.13 11.95
C ALA A 269 64.97 28.30 12.81
N LEU A 270 64.10 29.02 13.52
CA LEU A 270 64.49 30.07 14.47
C LEU A 270 65.07 29.48 15.76
N ALA A 271 64.44 28.43 16.30
CA ALA A 271 64.82 27.79 17.55
C ALA A 271 66.16 27.04 17.45
N ASP A 272 66.40 26.38 16.32
CA ASP A 272 67.61 25.60 16.06
C ASP A 272 68.81 26.49 15.63
N GLY A 273 68.62 27.81 15.58
CA GLY A 273 69.67 28.76 15.20
C GLY A 273 70.11 28.67 13.74
N MET A 274 69.31 28.04 12.87
CA MET A 274 69.58 27.93 11.43
C MET A 274 69.51 29.28 10.72
N VAL A 275 68.74 30.23 11.26
CA VAL A 275 68.61 31.61 10.74
C VAL A 275 69.30 32.58 11.68
N GLN A 276 70.46 33.08 11.27
CA GLN A 276 71.31 33.96 12.10
C GLN A 276 71.16 35.44 11.77
N ASP A 277 70.65 35.80 10.58
CA ASP A 277 70.49 37.20 10.20
C ASP A 277 69.18 37.79 10.75
N GLU A 278 69.30 38.94 11.43
CA GLU A 278 68.18 39.59 12.13
C GLU A 278 67.03 39.96 11.17
N LYS A 279 67.35 40.25 9.92
CA LYS A 279 66.36 40.60 8.88
C LYS A 279 65.46 39.40 8.54
N THR A 280 66.03 38.21 8.35
CA THR A 280 65.27 36.99 8.06
C THR A 280 64.55 36.50 9.31
N GLN A 281 65.12 36.67 10.51
CA GLN A 281 64.41 36.39 11.76
C GLN A 281 63.13 37.22 11.89
N LYS A 282 63.22 38.55 11.70
CA LYS A 282 62.05 39.45 11.68
C LYS A 282 61.05 39.07 10.60
N LYS A 283 61.52 38.67 9.42
CA LYS A 283 60.66 38.17 8.33
C LYS A 283 59.91 36.91 8.73
N TYR A 284 60.57 35.93 9.35
CA TYR A 284 59.95 34.67 9.77
C TYR A 284 58.90 34.90 10.87
N LEU A 285 59.21 35.74 11.87
CA LEU A 285 58.24 36.13 12.90
C LEU A 285 57.00 36.82 12.29
N ARG A 286 57.20 37.69 11.31
CA ARG A 286 56.09 38.32 10.57
C ARG A 286 55.25 37.27 9.83
N LEU A 287 55.88 36.33 9.13
CA LEU A 287 55.18 35.24 8.44
C LEU A 287 54.39 34.36 9.41
N VAL A 288 54.97 34.01 10.58
CA VAL A 288 54.27 33.26 11.63
C VAL A 288 53.03 34.02 12.11
N LYS A 289 53.15 35.32 12.37
CA LYS A 289 52.01 36.18 12.76
C LYS A 289 50.92 36.17 11.70
N GLU A 290 51.27 36.42 10.43
CA GLU A 290 50.33 36.43 9.30
C GLU A 290 49.60 35.08 9.15
N LYS A 291 50.33 33.96 9.24
CA LYS A 291 49.74 32.61 9.14
C LYS A 291 48.84 32.28 10.34
N THR A 292 49.20 32.74 11.55
CA THR A 292 48.38 32.53 12.76
C THR A 292 47.06 33.29 12.66
N ILE A 293 47.09 34.55 12.21
CA ILE A 293 45.88 35.34 11.94
C ILE A 293 44.99 34.62 10.91
N LYS A 294 45.59 34.10 9.83
CA LYS A 294 44.86 33.35 8.80
C LYS A 294 44.16 32.10 9.37
N VAL A 295 44.85 31.32 10.20
CA VAL A 295 44.27 30.13 10.86
C VAL A 295 43.12 30.53 11.78
N ASN A 296 43.29 31.58 12.57
CA ASN A 296 42.24 32.07 13.47
C ASN A 296 40.98 32.51 12.70
N ASN A 297 41.15 33.23 11.60
CA ASN A 297 40.04 33.63 10.74
C ASN A 297 39.31 32.41 10.14
N LEU A 298 40.06 31.40 9.70
CA LEU A 298 39.48 30.16 9.19
C LEU A 298 38.65 29.41 10.24
N ILE A 299 39.14 29.34 11.48
CA ILE A 299 38.41 28.73 12.60
C ILE A 299 37.13 29.51 12.91
N ASN A 300 37.22 30.85 12.94
CA ASN A 300 36.06 31.70 13.18
C ASN A 300 35.02 31.55 12.07
N ASP A 301 35.43 31.56 10.80
CA ASP A 301 34.52 31.34 9.67
C ASP A 301 33.83 29.97 9.75
N LEU A 302 34.56 28.92 10.12
CA LEU A 302 34.00 27.59 10.32
C LEU A 302 32.99 27.54 11.48
N PHE A 303 33.33 28.12 12.63
CA PHE A 303 32.44 28.19 13.79
C PHE A 303 31.16 28.96 13.44
N GLN A 304 31.27 30.00 12.63
CA GLN A 304 30.10 30.75 12.20
C GLN A 304 29.24 30.01 11.19
N LEU A 305 29.85 29.37 10.20
CA LEU A 305 29.11 28.54 9.26
C LEU A 305 28.33 27.44 10.00
N THR A 306 28.98 26.76 10.93
CA THR A 306 28.34 25.70 11.74
C THR A 306 27.18 26.24 12.60
N ARG A 307 27.32 27.40 13.23
CA ARG A 307 26.21 28.03 13.96
C ARG A 307 25.08 28.48 13.06
N LEU A 308 25.37 29.01 11.87
CA LEU A 308 24.35 29.42 10.91
C LEU A 308 23.63 28.22 10.27
N GLU A 309 24.20 27.02 10.30
CA GLU A 309 23.53 25.79 9.85
C GLU A 309 22.62 25.18 10.92
N GLU A 310 22.70 25.62 12.18
CA GLU A 310 21.78 25.18 13.22
C GLU A 310 20.37 25.75 13.00
N ASP A 311 19.36 24.88 13.05
CA ASP A 311 17.95 25.26 12.93
C ASP A 311 17.54 26.28 14.01
N ASP A 312 18.09 26.15 15.21
CA ASP A 312 17.80 27.01 16.37
C ASP A 312 18.56 28.35 16.39
N TYR A 313 19.41 28.62 15.39
CA TYR A 313 20.12 29.91 15.33
C TYR A 313 19.14 31.05 14.99
N LYS A 314 18.89 31.89 16.00
CA LYS A 314 18.00 33.05 15.92
C LYS A 314 18.77 34.32 15.59
N LEU A 315 18.44 34.92 14.46
CA LEU A 315 18.85 36.27 14.11
C LEU A 315 18.19 37.29 15.06
N GLN A 316 18.89 38.39 15.31
CA GLN A 316 18.40 39.50 16.12
C GLN A 316 17.83 40.58 15.20
N PHE A 317 16.65 40.31 14.66
CA PHE A 317 15.97 41.24 13.77
C PHE A 317 15.56 42.52 14.49
N LYS A 318 15.73 43.64 13.79
CA LYS A 318 15.32 44.98 14.20
C LYS A 318 14.94 45.79 12.97
N ASP A 319 14.02 46.73 13.14
CA ASP A 319 13.67 47.69 12.09
C ASP A 319 14.75 48.77 12.01
N TYR A 320 15.40 48.87 10.85
CA TYR A 320 16.45 49.86 10.58
C TYR A 320 16.28 50.44 9.18
N ASP A 321 16.75 51.68 9.00
CA ASP A 321 16.91 52.26 7.66
C ASP A 321 18.05 51.56 6.93
N LEU A 322 17.68 50.72 5.96
CA LEU A 322 18.62 49.97 5.13
C LEU A 322 19.47 50.90 4.25
N ALA A 323 18.92 52.04 3.82
CA ALA A 323 19.64 53.00 2.98
C ALA A 323 20.79 53.65 3.76
N GLU A 324 20.53 54.15 4.98
CA GLU A 324 21.56 54.68 5.88
C GLU A 324 22.58 53.61 6.27
N PHE A 325 22.11 52.40 6.60
CA PHE A 325 22.98 51.27 6.93
C PHE A 325 23.98 50.96 5.80
N LEU A 326 23.51 50.84 4.55
CA LEU A 326 24.38 50.56 3.41
C LEU A 326 25.35 51.70 3.11
N ARG A 327 24.90 52.97 3.24
CA ARG A 327 25.77 54.14 3.08
C ARG A 327 26.89 54.14 4.12
N SER A 328 26.56 53.90 5.39
CA SER A 328 27.53 53.82 6.49
C SER A 328 28.51 52.66 6.31
N TRP A 329 27.99 51.46 6.00
CA TRP A 329 28.79 50.27 5.75
C TRP A 329 29.78 50.48 4.59
N PHE A 330 29.32 50.96 3.44
CA PHE A 330 30.19 51.12 2.28
C PHE A 330 31.23 52.23 2.51
N ALA A 331 30.85 53.33 3.17
CA ALA A 331 31.77 54.42 3.50
C ALA A 331 32.96 53.95 4.35
N HIS A 332 32.77 52.95 5.21
CA HIS A 332 33.86 52.35 5.99
C HIS A 332 34.95 51.72 5.12
N TYR A 333 34.61 51.19 3.94
CA TYR A 333 35.53 50.48 3.05
C TYR A 333 36.16 51.35 1.95
N ILE A 334 35.71 52.60 1.79
CA ILE A 334 36.28 53.53 0.81
C ILE A 334 37.81 53.69 0.95
N PRO A 335 38.38 53.89 2.15
CA PRO A 335 39.83 54.03 2.29
C PRO A 335 40.61 52.79 1.86
N GLU A 336 40.06 51.60 2.09
CA GLU A 336 40.68 50.34 1.67
C GLU A 336 40.66 50.20 0.14
N LEU A 337 39.52 50.49 -0.50
CA LEU A 337 39.36 50.51 -1.95
C LEU A 337 40.36 51.47 -2.61
N GLU A 338 40.44 52.71 -2.12
CA GLU A 338 41.37 53.72 -2.62
C GLU A 338 42.83 53.30 -2.43
N SER A 339 43.18 52.73 -1.27
CA SER A 339 44.55 52.25 -0.99
C SER A 339 45.00 51.11 -1.92
N GLN A 340 44.03 50.33 -2.41
CA GLN A 340 44.25 49.20 -3.34
C GLN A 340 44.11 49.63 -4.81
N GLY A 341 43.79 50.90 -5.08
CA GLY A 341 43.66 51.47 -6.43
C GLY A 341 42.35 51.10 -7.13
N PHE A 342 41.27 50.85 -6.40
CA PHE A 342 39.94 50.60 -6.95
C PHE A 342 39.17 51.91 -7.13
N GLU A 343 38.30 51.94 -8.15
CA GLU A 343 37.26 52.96 -8.27
C GLU A 343 35.96 52.47 -7.62
N TYR A 344 35.09 53.37 -7.19
CA TYR A 344 33.80 53.00 -6.62
C TYR A 344 32.65 53.87 -7.10
N ARG A 345 31.44 53.29 -7.10
CA ARG A 345 30.18 53.99 -7.37
C ARG A 345 29.12 53.57 -6.37
N VAL A 346 28.35 54.54 -5.89
CA VAL A 346 27.25 54.28 -4.96
C VAL A 346 25.98 54.86 -5.54
N SER A 347 24.93 54.04 -5.62
CA SER A 347 23.60 54.42 -6.07
C SER A 347 22.57 53.93 -5.05
N ILE A 348 22.50 54.61 -3.92
CA ILE A 348 21.55 54.33 -2.84
C ILE A 348 20.58 55.52 -2.75
N PRO A 349 19.25 55.30 -2.69
CA PRO A 349 18.29 56.39 -2.55
C PRO A 349 18.50 57.22 -1.28
N ASP A 350 18.22 58.52 -1.35
CA ASP A 350 18.25 59.41 -0.17
C ASP A 350 17.04 59.21 0.75
N LYS A 351 15.98 58.52 0.28
CA LYS A 351 14.82 58.19 1.09
C LYS A 351 15.14 57.06 2.07
N GLU A 352 14.54 57.15 3.24
CA GLU A 352 14.56 56.10 4.25
C GLU A 352 13.82 54.85 3.74
N ILE A 353 14.45 53.69 3.89
CA ILE A 353 13.86 52.39 3.54
C ILE A 353 13.93 51.51 4.78
N ILE A 354 12.84 51.48 5.54
CA ILE A 354 12.74 50.65 6.74
C ILE A 354 12.65 49.18 6.32
N CYS A 355 13.58 48.36 6.83
CA CYS A 355 13.60 46.92 6.61
C CYS A 355 13.83 46.22 7.95
N HIS A 356 13.24 45.03 8.10
CA HIS A 356 13.39 44.17 9.27
C HIS A 356 14.56 43.20 9.07
N PHE A 357 15.75 43.51 9.60
CA PHE A 357 16.95 42.69 9.42
C PHE A 357 17.84 42.63 10.68
N ASP A 358 18.81 41.71 10.71
CA ASP A 358 19.88 41.69 11.71
C ASP A 358 21.09 42.46 11.15
N PRO A 359 21.39 43.68 11.66
CA PRO A 359 22.43 44.52 11.09
C PRO A 359 23.83 43.89 11.14
N GLN A 360 24.14 43.18 12.23
CA GLN A 360 25.46 42.58 12.41
C GLN A 360 25.70 41.45 11.41
N GLN A 361 24.69 40.62 11.18
CA GLN A 361 24.81 39.52 10.23
C GLN A 361 24.75 40.03 8.78
N LEU A 362 23.86 40.97 8.47
CA LEU A 362 23.80 41.54 7.13
C LEU A 362 25.11 42.24 6.75
N GLU A 363 25.70 43.02 7.66
CA GLU A 363 27.01 43.66 7.46
C GLU A 363 28.06 42.62 7.09
N ARG A 364 28.10 41.51 7.83
CA ARG A 364 29.03 40.41 7.57
C ARG A 364 28.82 39.80 6.18
N ALA A 365 27.58 39.57 5.76
CA ALA A 365 27.27 39.02 4.44
C ALA A 365 27.77 39.94 3.32
N LEU A 366 27.50 41.24 3.45
CA LEU A 366 27.91 42.25 2.49
C LEU A 366 29.44 42.41 2.46
N THR A 367 30.09 42.46 3.62
CA THR A 367 31.56 42.49 3.73
C THR A 367 32.19 41.28 3.08
N ASN A 368 31.66 40.07 3.29
CA ASN A 368 32.19 38.87 2.63
C ASN A 368 32.11 38.98 1.10
N ILE A 369 31.06 39.57 0.55
CA ILE A 369 30.91 39.76 -0.90
C ILE A 369 31.89 40.83 -1.40
N LEU A 370 31.94 41.99 -0.73
CA LEU A 370 32.83 43.09 -1.08
C LEU A 370 34.31 42.67 -1.05
N MET A 371 34.73 41.98 0.00
CA MET A 371 36.11 41.49 0.13
C MET A 371 36.48 40.50 -0.96
N ASN A 372 35.54 39.69 -1.47
CA ASN A 372 35.82 38.87 -2.65
C ASN A 372 36.07 39.74 -3.89
N GLY A 373 35.29 40.80 -4.08
CA GLY A 373 35.51 41.78 -5.16
C GLY A 373 36.90 42.41 -5.10
N ILE A 374 37.36 42.82 -3.91
CA ILE A 374 38.70 43.42 -3.71
C ILE A 374 39.81 42.38 -3.90
N GLN A 375 39.65 41.18 -3.35
CA GLN A 375 40.73 40.17 -3.29
C GLN A 375 41.04 39.55 -4.67
N TYR A 376 40.04 39.41 -5.55
CA TYR A 376 40.18 38.68 -6.80
C TYR A 376 40.33 39.55 -8.05
N ASN A 377 40.07 40.86 -7.94
CA ASN A 377 40.18 41.78 -9.06
C ASN A 377 41.47 42.61 -9.01
N PRO A 378 42.01 43.02 -10.17
CA PRO A 378 43.19 43.88 -10.23
C PRO A 378 42.86 45.34 -9.86
N PRO A 379 43.87 46.15 -9.49
CA PRO A 379 43.72 47.60 -9.37
C PRO A 379 43.17 48.22 -10.66
N GLY A 380 42.38 49.28 -10.55
CA GLY A 380 41.65 49.93 -11.64
C GLY A 380 40.26 49.34 -11.90
N THR A 381 39.87 48.30 -11.16
CA THR A 381 38.49 47.76 -11.19
C THR A 381 37.55 48.73 -10.47
N THR A 382 36.35 48.92 -11.01
CA THR A 382 35.27 49.68 -10.40
C THR A 382 34.34 48.75 -9.63
N ILE A 383 34.05 49.05 -8.37
CA ILE A 383 33.03 48.36 -7.57
C ILE A 383 31.82 49.28 -7.37
N SER A 384 30.63 48.81 -7.74
CA SER A 384 29.37 49.52 -7.57
C SER A 384 28.50 48.88 -6.48
N VAL A 385 27.87 49.71 -5.65
CA VAL A 385 26.81 49.29 -4.71
C VAL A 385 25.55 50.08 -5.00
N SER A 386 24.42 49.38 -5.18
CA SER A 386 23.13 50.01 -5.38
C SER A 386 22.01 49.36 -4.56
N LEU A 387 21.00 50.17 -4.23
CA LEU A 387 19.81 49.75 -3.50
C LEU A 387 18.56 50.14 -4.31
N ILE A 388 17.68 49.17 -4.55
CA ILE A 388 16.44 49.35 -5.29
C ILE A 388 15.28 48.86 -4.43
N GLU A 389 14.35 49.74 -4.11
CA GLU A 389 13.10 49.38 -3.45
C GLU A 389 12.06 48.94 -4.49
N LYS A 390 11.41 47.80 -4.25
CA LYS A 390 10.25 47.30 -5.01
C LYS A 390 9.07 47.11 -4.05
N ASP A 391 7.89 46.79 -4.57
CA ASP A 391 6.63 46.77 -3.80
C ASP A 391 6.67 45.95 -2.49
N LYS A 392 7.35 44.79 -2.47
CA LYS A 392 7.38 43.88 -1.30
C LYS A 392 8.78 43.40 -0.93
N GLU A 393 9.80 43.94 -1.58
CA GLU A 393 11.18 43.49 -1.43
C GLU A 393 12.14 44.64 -1.72
N VAL A 394 13.33 44.57 -1.16
CA VAL A 394 14.47 45.42 -1.48
C VAL A 394 15.55 44.60 -2.16
N GLN A 395 16.19 45.19 -3.16
CA GLN A 395 17.28 44.58 -3.89
C GLN A 395 18.57 45.37 -3.64
N ILE A 396 19.56 44.71 -3.06
CA ILE A 396 20.93 45.20 -2.89
C ILE A 396 21.77 44.58 -4.00
N ILE A 397 22.47 45.40 -4.78
CA ILE A 397 23.30 44.93 -5.88
C ILE A 397 24.74 45.37 -5.62
N ILE A 398 25.66 44.40 -5.56
CA ILE A 398 27.11 44.63 -5.48
C ILE A 398 27.72 44.12 -6.78
N GLU A 399 28.32 45.00 -7.56
CA GLU A 399 28.87 44.70 -8.88
C GLU A 399 30.35 45.11 -8.96
N ASP A 400 31.13 44.34 -9.71
CA ASP A 400 32.46 44.69 -10.16
C ASP A 400 32.59 44.52 -11.67
N ASN A 401 33.47 45.27 -12.32
CA ASN A 401 33.80 45.14 -13.75
C ASN A 401 35.11 44.35 -13.99
N GLY A 402 35.46 43.46 -13.07
CA GLY A 402 36.77 42.80 -13.04
C GLY A 402 36.85 41.50 -13.84
N ILE A 403 37.57 40.52 -13.31
CA ILE A 403 37.95 39.30 -14.04
C ILE A 403 36.77 38.37 -14.35
N GLY A 404 35.67 38.49 -13.58
CA GLY A 404 34.52 37.60 -13.67
C GLY A 404 34.81 36.16 -13.21
N ILE A 405 33.80 35.29 -13.34
CA ILE A 405 33.81 33.92 -12.84
C ILE A 405 33.52 32.94 -13.97
N GLU A 406 34.35 31.89 -14.06
CA GLU A 406 34.18 30.79 -15.01
C GLU A 406 32.85 30.04 -14.80
N PRO A 407 32.15 29.63 -15.87
CA PRO A 407 30.85 28.96 -15.77
C PRO A 407 30.85 27.71 -14.88
N GLU A 408 31.94 26.94 -14.91
CA GLU A 408 32.09 25.69 -14.15
C GLU A 408 32.01 25.87 -12.63
N ILE A 409 32.38 27.04 -12.13
CA ILE A 409 32.48 27.35 -10.70
C ILE A 409 31.31 28.21 -10.24
N ARG A 410 30.66 28.95 -11.15
CA ARG A 410 29.53 29.84 -10.88
C ARG A 410 28.43 29.19 -10.05
N GLU A 411 28.02 27.96 -10.40
CA GLU A 411 26.95 27.24 -9.68
C GLU A 411 27.38 26.74 -8.29
N LYS A 412 28.69 26.59 -8.08
CA LYS A 412 29.27 25.98 -6.88
C LYS A 412 29.92 26.99 -5.95
N ILE A 413 30.03 28.26 -6.34
CA ILE A 413 30.83 29.25 -5.60
C ILE A 413 30.30 29.57 -4.20
N PHE A 414 29.00 29.33 -3.97
CA PHE A 414 28.39 29.43 -2.65
C PHE A 414 28.56 28.17 -1.79
N LEU A 415 29.15 27.10 -2.33
CA LEU A 415 29.49 25.92 -1.52
C LEU A 415 30.78 26.21 -0.71
N PRO A 416 30.86 25.73 0.53
CA PRO A 416 32.06 25.88 1.35
C PRO A 416 33.32 25.37 0.66
N PHE A 417 34.43 26.11 0.80
CA PHE A 417 35.77 25.79 0.29
C PHE A 417 35.91 25.75 -1.24
N VAL A 418 34.92 26.22 -1.99
CA VAL A 418 35.05 26.35 -3.44
C VAL A 418 35.91 27.57 -3.78
N ARG A 419 36.87 27.39 -4.70
CA ARG A 419 37.79 28.45 -5.17
C ARG A 419 37.92 28.41 -6.69
N GLY A 420 38.01 29.59 -7.30
CA GLY A 420 38.07 29.81 -8.74
C GLY A 420 39.31 29.23 -9.44
N ASP A 421 40.45 29.17 -8.75
CA ASP A 421 41.73 28.83 -9.38
C ASP A 421 42.66 28.07 -8.41
N LYS A 422 43.08 26.86 -8.78
CA LYS A 422 43.98 26.02 -7.95
C LYS A 422 45.41 26.53 -7.95
N SER A 423 45.81 27.32 -8.95
CA SER A 423 47.21 27.63 -9.27
C SER A 423 47.76 28.92 -8.64
N ARG A 424 46.91 29.92 -8.38
CA ARG A 424 47.30 31.24 -7.81
C ARG A 424 47.15 31.36 -6.28
N SER A 425 46.80 30.26 -5.60
CA SER A 425 46.19 30.25 -4.26
C SER A 425 47.13 30.41 -3.05
N LEU A 426 48.45 30.37 -3.24
CA LEU A 426 49.39 30.45 -2.10
C LEU A 426 49.57 31.88 -1.54
N SER A 427 49.27 32.91 -2.33
CA SER A 427 49.45 34.32 -1.94
C SER A 427 48.15 35.08 -1.59
N THR A 428 46.99 34.72 -2.16
CA THR A 428 45.77 35.57 -2.09
C THR A 428 44.76 35.24 -0.99
N GLY A 429 45.01 34.25 -0.12
CA GLY A 429 44.49 34.31 1.27
C GLY A 429 43.04 33.89 1.56
N GLY A 430 42.09 33.90 0.62
CA GLY A 430 40.67 33.64 0.91
C GLY A 430 40.36 32.25 1.47
N THR A 431 39.56 32.17 2.54
CA THR A 431 39.15 30.91 3.19
C THR A 431 38.25 30.04 2.30
N GLY A 432 37.53 30.64 1.35
CA GLY A 432 36.51 29.96 0.54
C GLY A 432 35.21 29.71 1.31
N LEU A 433 35.08 30.28 2.52
CA LEU A 433 33.89 30.18 3.36
C LEU A 433 33.01 31.43 3.29
N GLY A 434 33.58 32.59 2.93
CA GLY A 434 32.88 33.88 2.97
C GLY A 434 31.56 33.92 2.19
N LEU A 435 31.54 33.45 0.93
CA LEU A 435 30.30 33.43 0.12
C LEU A 435 29.28 32.41 0.63
N ALA A 436 29.73 31.27 1.18
CA ALA A 436 28.83 30.31 1.81
C ALA A 436 28.16 30.91 3.05
N ILE A 437 28.93 31.61 3.89
CA ILE A 437 28.42 32.35 5.05
C ILE A 437 27.44 33.45 4.62
N ALA A 438 27.80 34.26 3.62
CA ALA A 438 26.93 35.30 3.10
C ALA A 438 25.59 34.72 2.63
N ARG A 439 25.62 33.63 1.85
CA ARG A 439 24.39 32.95 1.41
C ARG A 439 23.54 32.46 2.58
N GLN A 440 24.13 31.82 3.59
CA GLN A 440 23.37 31.34 4.75
C GLN A 440 22.71 32.48 5.54
N ILE A 441 23.42 33.60 5.70
CA ILE A 441 22.86 34.80 6.33
C ILE A 441 21.66 35.32 5.55
N ILE A 442 21.80 35.50 4.22
CA ILE A 442 20.70 35.99 3.38
C ILE A 442 19.49 35.04 3.42
N LEU A 443 19.72 33.72 3.37
CA LEU A 443 18.65 32.72 3.49
C LEU A 443 17.93 32.79 4.83
N LYS A 444 18.64 32.97 5.95
CA LYS A 444 18.02 33.16 7.27
C LYS A 444 17.25 34.48 7.40
N HIS A 445 17.58 35.48 6.58
CA HIS A 445 16.76 36.69 6.41
C HIS A 445 15.55 36.47 5.49
N SER A 446 15.24 35.22 5.10
CA SER A 446 14.20 34.89 4.11
C SER A 446 14.43 35.55 2.75
N GLY A 447 15.68 35.89 2.45
CA GLY A 447 16.10 36.50 1.19
C GLY A 447 16.65 35.51 0.18
N GLU A 448 17.02 36.04 -0.98
CA GLU A 448 17.69 35.31 -2.06
C GLU A 448 19.01 36.02 -2.43
N ILE A 449 20.03 35.25 -2.80
CA ILE A 449 21.25 35.78 -3.40
C ILE A 449 21.48 35.12 -4.76
N ARG A 450 21.65 35.94 -5.81
CA ARG A 450 21.92 35.51 -7.18
C ARG A 450 23.26 36.04 -7.65
N LEU A 451 23.88 35.27 -8.54
CA LEU A 451 25.17 35.59 -9.13
C LEU A 451 25.03 35.67 -10.65
N ILE A 452 25.38 36.82 -11.21
CA ILE A 452 25.47 37.04 -12.65
C ILE A 452 26.92 37.42 -12.94
N SER A 453 27.64 36.62 -13.71
CA SER A 453 29.03 36.90 -14.03
C SER A 453 29.40 36.30 -15.36
N GLU A 454 30.24 36.99 -16.12
CA GLU A 454 30.84 36.47 -17.34
C GLU A 454 32.35 36.71 -17.29
N PRO A 455 33.18 35.76 -17.78
CA PRO A 455 34.62 35.95 -17.82
C PRO A 455 34.99 37.28 -18.51
N LYS A 456 35.84 38.08 -17.85
CA LYS A 456 36.32 39.40 -18.29
C LYS A 456 35.26 40.50 -18.42
N LYS A 457 34.04 40.28 -17.92
CA LYS A 457 33.00 41.32 -17.87
C LYS A 457 32.64 41.73 -16.43
N GLY A 458 33.20 41.04 -15.44
CA GLY A 458 32.93 41.29 -14.04
C GLY A 458 31.88 40.37 -13.41
N THR A 459 31.40 40.77 -12.24
CA THR A 459 30.55 39.94 -11.37
C THR A 459 29.50 40.82 -10.71
N ILE A 460 28.26 40.34 -10.67
CA ILE A 460 27.13 40.99 -10.02
C ILE A 460 26.54 40.02 -9.01
N PHE A 461 26.50 40.44 -7.75
CA PHE A 461 25.75 39.80 -6.68
C PHE A 461 24.46 40.57 -6.45
N GLU A 462 23.33 39.94 -6.72
CA GLU A 462 22.00 40.49 -6.41
C GLU A 462 21.48 39.83 -5.14
N ILE A 463 21.20 40.63 -4.12
CA ILE A 463 20.60 40.18 -2.86
C ILE A 463 19.21 40.76 -2.78
N THR A 464 18.21 39.91 -2.58
CA THR A 464 16.82 40.33 -2.37
C THR A 464 16.43 40.02 -0.94
N LEU A 465 15.89 41.01 -0.21
CA LEU A 465 15.33 40.83 1.12
C LEU A 465 13.85 41.24 1.12
N PRO A 466 12.98 40.54 1.87
CA PRO A 466 11.60 40.98 2.06
C PRO A 466 11.54 42.30 2.85
N LEU A 467 10.59 43.17 2.49
CA LEU A 467 10.27 44.39 3.24
C LEU A 467 9.33 44.11 4.42
#